data_AF-A0A963VJB4-F1
#
_entry.id   AF-A0A963VJB4-F1
#
_cell.length_a   1.000
_cell.length_b   1.000
_cell.length_c   1.000
_cell.angle_alpha   90.00
_cell.angle_beta   90.00
_cell.angle_gamma   90.00
#
_symmetry.space_group_name_H-M   'P 1'
#
loop_
_entity.id
_entity.type
_entity.pdbx_description
1 polymer ?
#
loop_
_entity_poly.entity_id
_entity_poly.type
_entity_poly.pdbx_seq_one_letter_code
_entity_poly.pdbx_strand_id
1 'polypeptide(L)'
;MSATSSSAATAAPAAAAATSQPPSIPQGPLVQGYEVVIGFETHAQLSTASKIFSRASTAFGAEPNTQACAVDLALPGTLPVMNKGAVERAIRFGLAVGAHVAERSVFARKNYFYPDLPKGYQISQFEIPVVQGGQVEFFLDGDK
;
A
#
# COMPACT_ATOMS: atom_id res chain seq x y z
N MET A 1 26.57 56.69 7.07
CA MET A 1 27.47 55.52 7.10
C MET A 1 26.86 54.47 8.03
N SER A 2 26.22 53.45 7.50
CA SER A 2 26.13 52.12 8.13
C SER A 2 25.63 51.16 7.07
N ALA A 3 26.44 50.13 6.83
CA ALA A 3 26.33 49.22 5.72
C ALA A 3 25.20 48.21 5.91
N THR A 4 24.54 47.91 4.80
CA THR A 4 23.76 46.71 4.55
C THR A 4 24.62 45.45 4.73
N SER A 5 24.14 44.47 5.49
CA SER A 5 24.68 43.10 5.45
C SER A 5 23.57 42.13 5.04
N SER A 6 23.50 41.89 3.74
CA SER A 6 22.76 40.79 3.13
C SER A 6 23.53 39.49 3.39
N SER A 7 22.93 38.55 4.11
CA SER A 7 23.46 37.20 4.31
C SER A 7 23.06 36.33 3.12
N ALA A 8 23.99 36.10 2.20
CA ALA A 8 23.83 35.16 1.10
C ALA A 8 23.90 33.72 1.63
N ALA A 9 22.78 32.99 1.53
CA ALA A 9 22.76 31.55 1.73
C ALA A 9 23.34 30.86 0.48
N THR A 10 24.45 30.16 0.63
CA THR A 10 25.07 29.33 -0.41
C THR A 10 24.18 28.12 -0.69
N ALA A 11 23.60 28.06 -1.89
CA ALA A 11 22.85 26.91 -2.37
C ALA A 11 23.79 25.75 -2.72
N ALA A 12 23.48 24.55 -2.24
CA ALA A 12 24.14 23.31 -2.66
C ALA A 12 23.86 23.03 -4.15
N PRO A 13 24.79 22.44 -4.90
CA PRO A 13 24.58 22.18 -6.33
C PRO A 13 23.49 21.11 -6.52
N ALA A 14 22.53 21.40 -7.39
CA ALA A 14 21.53 20.45 -7.83
C ALA A 14 22.19 19.29 -8.57
N ALA A 15 21.98 18.06 -8.08
CA ALA A 15 22.38 16.86 -8.79
C ALA A 15 21.65 16.81 -10.15
N ALA A 16 22.40 16.66 -11.23
CA ALA A 16 21.85 16.52 -12.58
C ALA A 16 20.94 15.28 -12.62
N ALA A 17 19.65 15.51 -12.80
CA ALA A 17 18.68 14.44 -13.05
C ALA A 17 19.03 13.80 -14.40
N ALA A 18 19.47 12.55 -14.37
CA ALA A 18 19.56 11.75 -15.57
C ALA A 18 18.17 11.65 -16.20
N THR A 19 18.03 12.14 -17.43
CA THR A 19 16.84 11.96 -18.27
C THR A 19 16.74 10.48 -18.66
N SER A 20 16.24 9.64 -17.76
CA SER A 20 15.82 8.29 -18.11
C SER A 20 14.56 8.42 -18.97
N GLN A 21 14.61 7.93 -20.20
CA GLN A 21 13.40 7.72 -21.00
C GLN A 21 12.37 6.93 -20.15
N PRO A 22 11.08 7.26 -20.22
CA PRO A 22 10.06 6.44 -19.58
C PRO A 22 10.17 5.01 -20.13
N PRO A 23 9.99 3.98 -19.29
CA PRO A 23 10.06 2.60 -19.74
C PRO A 23 9.07 2.39 -20.89
N SER A 24 9.55 1.87 -22.02
CA SER A 24 8.70 1.52 -23.16
C SER A 24 7.77 0.38 -22.74
N ILE A 25 6.46 0.57 -22.91
CA ILE A 25 5.49 -0.51 -22.69
C ILE A 25 5.83 -1.65 -23.68
N PRO A 26 6.05 -2.88 -23.21
CA PRO A 26 6.24 -4.03 -24.09
C PRO A 26 4.99 -4.18 -24.96
N GLN A 27 5.13 -4.01 -26.29
CA GLN A 27 3.98 -4.14 -27.20
C GLN A 27 3.64 -5.61 -27.38
N GLY A 28 2.50 -6.02 -26.83
CA GLY A 28 1.91 -7.33 -27.07
C GLY A 28 1.34 -7.45 -28.50
N PRO A 29 1.01 -8.68 -28.96
CA PRO A 29 0.37 -8.88 -30.25
C PRO A 29 -0.98 -8.14 -30.32
N LEU A 30 -1.26 -7.53 -31.48
CA LEU A 30 -2.55 -6.88 -31.70
C LEU A 30 -3.66 -7.91 -31.87
N VAL A 31 -4.75 -7.74 -31.12
CA VAL A 31 -5.98 -8.52 -31.28
C VAL A 31 -6.92 -7.72 -32.17
N GLN A 32 -7.17 -8.19 -33.39
CA GLN A 32 -8.02 -7.52 -34.39
C GLN A 32 -7.63 -6.06 -34.68
N GLY A 33 -6.33 -5.74 -34.61
CA GLY A 33 -5.81 -4.38 -34.83
C GLY A 33 -5.78 -3.49 -33.58
N TYR A 34 -6.09 -4.03 -32.39
CA TYR A 34 -6.07 -3.30 -31.12
C TYR A 34 -5.05 -3.89 -30.15
N GLU A 35 -4.46 -3.04 -29.30
CA GLU A 35 -3.63 -3.44 -28.17
C GLU A 35 -4.50 -3.64 -26.92
N VAL A 36 -4.32 -4.76 -26.21
CA VAL A 36 -5.06 -5.08 -24.98
C VAL A 36 -4.20 -4.78 -23.76
N VAL A 37 -4.61 -3.80 -22.95
CA VAL A 37 -3.92 -3.41 -21.72
C VAL A 37 -4.80 -3.77 -20.52
N ILE A 38 -4.27 -4.62 -19.62
CA ILE A 38 -5.00 -5.13 -18.45
C ILE A 38 -4.28 -4.71 -17.17
N GLY A 39 -5.04 -4.12 -16.24
CA GLY A 39 -4.58 -3.86 -14.87
C GLY A 39 -5.34 -4.73 -13.88
N PHE A 40 -4.61 -5.27 -12.89
CA PHE A 40 -5.21 -6.07 -11.81
C PHE A 40 -5.15 -5.30 -10.50
N GLU A 41 -6.26 -5.33 -9.76
CA GLU A 41 -6.30 -5.00 -8.34
C GLU A 41 -6.61 -6.28 -7.58
N THR A 42 -5.72 -6.70 -6.70
CA THR A 42 -5.87 -7.94 -5.93
C THR A 42 -5.81 -7.64 -4.44
N HIS A 43 -6.78 -8.17 -3.69
CA HIS A 43 -6.80 -8.09 -2.23
C HIS A 43 -6.54 -9.48 -1.68
N ALA A 44 -5.50 -9.61 -0.85
CA ALA A 44 -5.12 -10.86 -0.21
C ALA A 44 -5.30 -10.76 1.31
N GLN A 45 -5.97 -11.75 1.91
CA GLN A 45 -6.14 -11.79 3.35
C GLN A 45 -4.87 -12.32 4.03
N LEU A 46 -4.25 -11.50 4.87
CA LEU A 46 -3.08 -11.90 5.62
C LEU A 46 -3.42 -12.95 6.69
N SER A 47 -2.62 -14.01 6.75
CA SER A 47 -2.76 -15.12 7.71
C SER A 47 -2.28 -14.75 9.12
N THR A 48 -2.83 -13.69 9.72
CA THR A 48 -2.56 -13.28 11.12
C THR A 48 -3.58 -13.90 12.08
N ALA A 49 -3.25 -14.09 13.36
CA ALA A 49 -4.19 -14.63 14.35
C ALA A 49 -5.22 -13.59 14.86
N SER A 50 -4.87 -12.30 14.82
CA SER A 50 -5.75 -11.19 15.15
C SER A 50 -5.88 -10.23 13.98
N LYS A 51 -6.93 -9.39 14.01
CA LYS A 51 -7.17 -8.35 13.00
C LYS A 51 -6.05 -7.31 12.96
N ILE A 52 -6.06 -6.49 11.91
CA ILE A 52 -5.01 -5.50 11.63
C ILE A 52 -4.96 -4.35 12.65
N PHE A 53 -6.10 -3.96 13.22
CA PHE A 53 -6.20 -2.83 14.16
C PHE A 53 -6.84 -3.16 15.51
N SER A 54 -7.21 -4.42 15.73
CA SER A 54 -7.87 -4.90 16.94
C SER A 54 -7.36 -6.29 17.32
N ARG A 55 -7.70 -6.73 18.54
CA ARG A 55 -7.29 -8.04 19.08
C ARG A 55 -8.27 -9.17 18.75
N ALA A 56 -9.36 -8.88 18.04
CA ALA A 56 -10.32 -9.91 17.65
C ALA A 56 -9.70 -10.92 16.68
N SER A 57 -10.18 -12.16 16.73
CA SER A 57 -9.73 -13.27 15.88
C SER A 57 -10.02 -13.00 14.39
N THR A 58 -9.27 -13.68 13.54
CA THR A 58 -9.43 -13.76 12.08
C THR A 58 -9.87 -15.16 11.61
N ALA A 59 -10.05 -16.10 12.54
CA ALA A 59 -10.37 -17.49 12.23
C ALA A 59 -11.72 -17.60 11.50
N PHE A 60 -11.72 -18.30 10.37
CA PHE A 60 -12.91 -18.50 9.55
C PHE A 60 -13.96 -19.39 10.23
N GLY A 61 -15.25 -19.16 9.93
CA GLY A 61 -16.35 -20.04 10.32
C GLY A 61 -17.00 -19.74 11.69
N ALA A 62 -16.70 -18.61 12.32
CA ALA A 62 -17.36 -18.23 13.56
C ALA A 62 -18.78 -17.70 13.33
N GLU A 63 -19.62 -17.80 14.37
CA GLU A 63 -20.97 -17.23 14.37
C GLU A 63 -20.94 -15.71 14.14
N PRO A 64 -22.00 -15.13 13.52
CA PRO A 64 -22.08 -13.71 13.22
C PRO A 64 -21.77 -12.82 14.43
N ASN A 65 -20.93 -11.80 14.23
CA ASN A 65 -20.56 -10.79 15.23
C ASN A 65 -19.85 -11.30 16.51
N THR A 66 -19.50 -12.58 16.61
CA THR A 66 -18.79 -13.13 17.78
C THR A 66 -17.30 -12.81 17.80
N GLN A 67 -16.70 -12.58 16.63
CA GLN A 67 -15.33 -12.12 16.47
C GLN A 67 -15.25 -10.61 16.23
N ALA A 68 -16.05 -9.82 16.95
CA ALA A 68 -16.03 -8.36 16.87
C ALA A 68 -15.78 -7.75 18.26
N CYS A 69 -15.03 -6.66 18.30
CA CYS A 69 -14.80 -5.88 19.52
C CYS A 69 -15.17 -4.40 19.31
N ALA A 70 -15.06 -3.59 20.36
CA ALA A 70 -15.41 -2.16 20.32
C ALA A 70 -14.73 -1.38 19.17
N VAL A 71 -13.48 -1.71 18.84
CA VAL A 71 -12.73 -1.10 17.72
C VAL A 71 -13.32 -1.49 16.36
N ASP A 72 -13.73 -2.75 16.22
CA ASP A 72 -14.30 -3.25 14.97
C ASP A 72 -15.68 -2.65 14.73
N LEU A 73 -16.47 -2.52 15.80
CA LEU A 73 -17.80 -1.90 15.81
C LEU A 73 -17.78 -0.38 15.78
N ALA A 74 -16.59 0.24 15.73
CA ALA A 74 -16.41 1.70 15.71
C ALA A 74 -17.09 2.44 16.87
N LEU A 75 -17.11 1.84 18.07
CA LEU A 75 -17.70 2.50 19.22
C LEU A 75 -16.95 3.81 19.55
N PRO A 76 -17.66 4.87 19.98
CA PRO A 76 -17.03 6.15 20.30
C PRO A 76 -15.88 6.01 21.31
N GLY A 77 -14.76 6.69 21.04
CA GLY A 77 -13.57 6.70 21.91
C GLY A 77 -12.59 5.54 21.69
N THR A 78 -12.89 4.59 20.80
CA THR A 78 -11.96 3.51 20.47
C THR A 78 -10.82 3.96 19.55
N LEU A 79 -9.64 3.37 19.69
CA LEU A 79 -8.44 3.70 18.91
C LEU A 79 -7.84 2.45 18.25
N PRO A 80 -7.42 2.53 16.97
CA PRO A 80 -6.77 1.42 16.28
C PRO A 80 -5.32 1.24 16.74
N VAL A 81 -4.87 -0.01 16.89
CA VAL A 81 -3.47 -0.35 17.17
C VAL A 81 -2.97 -1.35 16.15
N MET A 82 -1.88 -1.01 15.46
CA MET A 82 -1.36 -1.78 14.33
C MET A 82 -0.86 -3.18 14.74
N ASN A 83 -1.23 -4.18 13.95
CA ASN A 83 -0.76 -5.56 14.10
C ASN A 83 0.65 -5.74 13.52
N LYS A 84 1.63 -6.07 14.37
CA LYS A 84 3.01 -6.35 13.97
C LYS A 84 3.13 -7.46 12.93
N GLY A 85 2.36 -8.53 13.08
CA GLY A 85 2.38 -9.66 12.14
C GLY A 85 1.81 -9.32 10.76
N ALA A 86 0.92 -8.33 10.67
CA ALA A 86 0.44 -7.82 9.38
C ALA A 86 1.54 -7.02 8.66
N VAL A 87 2.25 -6.14 9.38
CA VAL A 87 3.40 -5.39 8.84
C VAL A 87 4.48 -6.35 8.33
N GLU A 88 4.84 -7.35 9.14
CA GLU A 88 5.85 -8.34 8.77
C GLU A 88 5.51 -9.08 7.46
N ARG A 89 4.25 -9.48 7.28
CA ARG A 89 3.81 -10.16 6.05
C ARG A 89 3.84 -9.23 4.83
N ALA A 90 3.47 -7.95 4.99
CA ALA A 90 3.58 -6.97 3.93
C ALA A 90 5.05 -6.76 3.50
N ILE A 91 5.97 -6.65 4.45
CA ILE A 91 7.42 -6.55 4.17
C ILE A 91 7.93 -7.82 3.47
N ARG A 92 7.57 -9.00 3.97
CA ARG A 92 7.95 -10.28 3.34
C ARG A 92 7.47 -10.37 1.90
N PHE A 93 6.23 -9.94 1.62
CA PHE A 93 5.70 -9.87 0.26
C PHE A 93 6.53 -8.92 -0.62
N GLY A 94 6.83 -7.71 -0.12
CA GLY A 94 7.66 -6.76 -0.87
C GLY A 94 9.04 -7.31 -1.21
N LEU A 95 9.70 -7.98 -0.27
CA LEU A 95 10.98 -8.64 -0.52
C LEU A 95 10.85 -9.79 -1.53
N ALA A 96 9.78 -10.58 -1.45
CA ALA A 96 9.55 -11.73 -2.32
C ALA A 96 9.35 -11.35 -3.79
N VAL A 97 8.75 -10.18 -4.06
CA VAL A 97 8.51 -9.67 -5.42
C VAL A 97 9.58 -8.66 -5.88
N GLY A 98 10.68 -8.52 -5.14
CA GLY A 98 11.77 -7.60 -5.47
C GLY A 98 11.37 -6.12 -5.44
N ALA A 99 10.34 -5.77 -4.67
CA ALA A 99 9.84 -4.41 -4.55
C ALA A 99 10.63 -3.57 -3.53
N HIS A 100 10.48 -2.25 -3.60
CA HIS A 100 11.03 -1.34 -2.60
C HIS A 100 10.13 -1.33 -1.35
N VAL A 101 10.72 -1.60 -0.19
CA VAL A 101 10.06 -1.49 1.12
C VAL A 101 10.38 -0.13 1.73
N ALA A 102 9.36 0.67 2.02
CA ALA A 102 9.55 2.01 2.55
C ALA A 102 10.01 1.98 4.02
N GLU A 103 11.04 2.75 4.38
CA GLU A 103 11.50 2.91 5.77
C GLU A 103 10.42 3.54 6.66
N ARG A 104 9.57 4.37 6.06
CA ARG A 104 8.41 5.00 6.68
C ARG A 104 7.22 4.82 5.76
N SER A 105 6.10 4.37 6.31
CA SER A 105 4.81 4.32 5.61
C SER A 105 3.72 4.97 6.46
N VAL A 106 2.67 5.47 5.82
CA VAL A 106 1.59 6.21 6.51
C VAL A 106 0.24 5.60 6.17
N PHE A 107 -0.55 5.31 7.21
CA PHE A 107 -1.95 4.95 7.03
C PHE A 107 -2.80 6.22 6.88
N ALA A 108 -3.66 6.22 5.87
CA ALA A 108 -4.63 7.25 5.55
C ALA A 108 -6.06 6.74 5.73
N ARG A 109 -7.01 7.67 5.82
CA ARG A 109 -8.45 7.35 5.91
C ARG A 109 -9.10 7.53 4.55
N LYS A 110 -9.58 6.44 3.96
CA LYS A 110 -10.42 6.44 2.75
C LYS A 110 -11.89 6.52 3.19
N ASN A 111 -12.49 7.70 3.07
CA ASN A 111 -13.83 7.99 3.60
C ASN A 111 -14.92 7.62 2.59
N TYR A 112 -15.88 6.80 2.99
CA TYR A 112 -17.10 6.47 2.23
C TYR A 112 -18.13 5.82 3.17
N PHE A 113 -19.41 5.95 2.84
CA PHE A 113 -20.49 5.40 3.66
C PHE A 113 -20.94 4.07 3.10
N TYR A 114 -20.88 3.04 3.94
CA TYR A 114 -21.47 1.73 3.64
C TYR A 114 -21.79 1.00 4.96
N PRO A 115 -22.88 0.20 5.05
CA PRO A 115 -23.28 -0.45 6.31
C PRO A 115 -22.25 -1.42 6.90
N ASP A 116 -21.38 -2.03 6.09
CA ASP A 116 -20.31 -2.92 6.54
C ASP A 116 -19.05 -2.17 7.04
N LEU A 117 -19.02 -0.85 6.88
CA LEU A 117 -17.89 0.01 7.22
C LEU A 117 -18.27 0.94 8.40
N PRO A 118 -18.30 0.43 9.64
CA PRO A 118 -18.91 1.12 10.77
C PRO A 118 -18.23 2.45 11.14
N LYS A 119 -16.97 2.66 10.74
CA LYS A 119 -16.23 3.91 10.99
C LYS A 119 -16.57 5.03 9.99
N GLY A 120 -17.24 4.74 8.87
CA GLY A 120 -17.38 5.67 7.74
C GLY A 120 -16.08 5.94 6.98
N TYR A 121 -15.01 5.22 7.31
CA TYR A 121 -13.76 5.22 6.58
C TYR A 121 -13.00 3.91 6.73
N GLN A 122 -12.29 3.53 5.67
CA GLN A 122 -11.33 2.44 5.67
C GLN A 122 -9.95 3.01 6.02
N ILE A 123 -9.26 2.37 6.96
CA ILE A 123 -7.84 2.67 7.22
C ILE A 123 -7.04 1.90 6.16
N SER A 124 -6.38 2.63 5.26
CA SER A 124 -5.58 2.10 4.15
C SER A 124 -4.31 2.93 3.98
N GLN A 125 -3.60 2.82 2.87
CA GLN A 125 -2.45 3.66 2.52
C GLN A 125 -2.76 4.44 1.24
N PHE A 126 -2.12 5.60 1.08
CA PHE A 126 -2.28 6.45 -0.11
C PHE A 126 -0.92 6.82 -0.69
N GLU A 127 -0.29 7.89 -0.20
CA GLU A 127 0.95 8.44 -0.80
C GLU A 127 2.19 7.60 -0.49
N ILE A 128 2.28 7.01 0.71
CA ILE A 128 3.49 6.33 1.18
C ILE A 128 3.12 4.89 1.62
N PRO A 129 2.98 3.95 0.66
CA PRO A 129 2.64 2.54 0.96
C PRO A 129 3.83 1.79 1.59
N VAL A 130 3.57 0.62 2.19
CA VAL A 130 4.67 -0.22 2.74
C VAL A 130 5.59 -0.72 1.63
N VAL A 131 5.02 -1.08 0.47
CA VAL A 131 5.72 -1.72 -0.65
C VAL A 131 5.33 -1.01 -1.94
N GLN A 132 6.32 -0.70 -2.79
CA GLN A 132 6.10 -0.09 -4.10
C GLN A 132 6.99 -0.72 -5.17
N GLY A 133 6.44 -0.94 -6.36
CA GLY A 133 7.11 -1.61 -7.47
C GLY A 133 7.14 -3.14 -7.31
N GLY A 134 8.18 -3.76 -7.85
CA GLY A 134 8.32 -5.22 -7.92
C GLY A 134 7.74 -5.83 -9.19
N GLN A 135 7.96 -7.14 -9.36
CA GLN A 135 7.50 -7.89 -10.52
C GLN A 135 7.10 -9.32 -10.14
N VAL A 136 6.18 -9.89 -10.91
CA VAL A 136 5.79 -11.30 -10.82
C VAL A 136 5.88 -11.87 -12.22
N GLU A 137 6.65 -12.95 -12.37
CA GLU A 137 6.79 -13.69 -13.61
C GLU A 137 5.84 -14.88 -13.60
N PHE A 138 5.27 -15.20 -14.75
CA PHE A 138 4.38 -16.33 -14.94
C PHE A 138 4.68 -16.99 -16.28
N PHE A 139 4.45 -18.30 -16.34
CA PHE A 139 4.61 -19.09 -17.55
C PHE A 139 3.34 -19.00 -18.40
N LEU A 140 3.52 -18.93 -19.71
CA LEU A 140 2.47 -19.10 -20.70
C LEU A 140 2.56 -20.50 -21.29
N ASP A 141 1.45 -21.03 -21.78
CA ASP A 141 1.38 -22.38 -22.35
C ASP A 141 2.46 -22.59 -23.43
N GLY A 142 3.42 -23.49 -23.17
CA GLY A 142 4.52 -23.82 -24.07
C GLY A 142 5.93 -23.48 -23.56
N ASP A 143 6.04 -22.56 -22.60
CA ASP A 143 7.31 -22.20 -21.95
C ASP A 143 7.48 -23.00 -20.65
N LYS A 144 8.64 -23.66 -20.50
CA LYS A 144 9.03 -24.44 -19.30
C LYS A 144 9.79 -23.59 -18.29
#